data_AF-A0A1B6MCL4-F1
#
_entry.id   AF-A0A1B6MCL4-F1
#
_cell.length_a   1.000
_cell.length_b   1.000
_cell.length_c   1.000
_cell.angle_alpha   90.00
_cell.angle_beta   90.00
_cell.angle_gamma   90.00
#
_symmetry.space_group_name_H-M   'P 1'
#
loop_
_entity.id
_entity.type
_entity.pdbx_description
1 polymer ?
#
loop_
_entity_poly.entity_id
_entity_poly.type
_entity_poly.pdbx_seq_one_letter_code
_entity_poly.pdbx_strand_id
1 'polypeptide(L)'
;EASDKEVSHIPRLREVLSNGSLYFPPFSQEEFTSDVHVNTYRCTATNSVGSIVSRDSKVRADVVQAYKLQVHNVFVMRGNVAVLRCQMPSGPKSSVQILTWLKDEPMLGRSAIHPEGRFIVTSMGTLHVRDTTPEDSYSKFFC
;
A
#
# COMPACT_ATOMS: atom_id res chain seq x y z
N GLU A 1 -13.18 25.93 -9.72
CA GLU A 1 -14.19 25.80 -8.64
C GLU A 1 -14.79 24.41 -8.68
N ALA A 2 -14.58 23.62 -7.62
CA ALA A 2 -15.35 22.39 -7.44
C ALA A 2 -16.76 22.84 -7.04
N SER A 3 -17.78 22.43 -7.80
CA SER A 3 -19.17 22.67 -7.47
C SER A 3 -19.48 21.94 -6.16
N ASP A 4 -19.68 22.69 -5.06
CA ASP A 4 -20.17 22.15 -3.79
C ASP A 4 -21.61 21.65 -3.98
N LYS A 5 -21.73 20.41 -4.47
CA LYS A 5 -23.00 19.74 -4.72
C LYS A 5 -23.39 18.92 -3.50
N GLU A 6 -24.64 19.05 -3.08
CA GLU A 6 -25.17 18.22 -2.01
C GLU A 6 -25.06 16.73 -2.36
N VAL A 7 -24.68 15.95 -1.35
CA VAL A 7 -24.36 14.53 -1.48
C VAL A 7 -25.66 13.73 -1.60
N SER A 8 -25.82 13.00 -2.69
CA SER A 8 -26.97 12.09 -2.87
C SER A 8 -26.77 10.74 -2.16
N HIS A 9 -27.86 10.16 -1.68
CA HIS A 9 -27.92 8.77 -1.22
C HIS A 9 -27.83 7.82 -2.43
N ILE A 10 -26.86 6.91 -2.42
CA ILE A 10 -26.64 5.88 -3.45
C ILE A 10 -26.62 4.52 -2.75
N PRO A 11 -27.71 3.73 -2.84
CA PRO A 11 -27.79 2.43 -2.17
C PRO A 11 -26.58 1.54 -2.47
N ARG A 12 -26.02 0.88 -1.45
CA ARG A 12 -24.84 0.00 -1.53
C ARG A 12 -23.51 0.67 -1.89
N LEU A 13 -23.47 1.99 -2.09
CA LEU A 13 -22.23 2.72 -2.38
C LEU A 13 -21.96 3.84 -1.38
N ARG A 14 -23.00 4.59 -1.02
CA ARG A 14 -22.92 5.70 -0.06
C ARG A 14 -24.28 6.03 0.52
N GLU A 15 -24.41 5.88 1.83
CA GLU A 15 -25.67 6.05 2.55
C GLU A 15 -25.56 7.21 3.53
N VAL A 16 -26.57 8.07 3.56
CA VAL A 16 -26.70 9.15 4.55
C VAL A 16 -27.61 8.65 5.66
N LEU A 17 -27.06 8.47 6.85
CA LEU A 17 -27.79 7.96 8.01
C LEU A 17 -28.58 9.07 8.72
N SER A 18 -29.60 8.69 9.48
CA SER A 18 -30.48 9.63 10.19
C SER A 18 -29.78 10.47 11.27
N ASN A 19 -28.63 10.00 11.76
CA ASN A 19 -27.78 10.74 12.71
C ASN A 19 -26.80 11.72 12.03
N GLY A 20 -26.89 11.89 10.71
CA GLY A 20 -26.00 12.77 9.94
C GLY A 20 -24.67 12.13 9.54
N SER A 21 -24.43 10.85 9.85
CA SER A 21 -23.25 10.13 9.39
C SER A 21 -23.34 9.78 7.90
N LEU A 22 -22.21 9.89 7.20
CA LEU A 22 -22.04 9.39 5.84
C LEU A 22 -21.38 8.00 5.89
N TYR A 23 -22.14 6.96 5.54
CA TYR A 23 -21.73 5.57 5.60
C TYR A 23 -21.34 5.04 4.22
N PHE A 24 -20.20 4.35 4.15
CA PHE A 24 -19.69 3.69 2.94
C PHE A 24 -19.68 2.17 3.21
N PRO A 25 -20.65 1.40 2.69
CA PRO A 25 -20.69 -0.05 2.88
C PRO A 25 -19.52 -0.74 2.15
N PRO A 26 -19.19 -2.00 2.52
CA PRO A 26 -18.28 -2.83 1.73
C PRO A 26 -18.79 -3.00 0.29
N PHE A 27 -17.89 -2.96 -0.67
CA PHE A 27 -18.20 -2.99 -2.10
C PHE A 27 -17.25 -3.93 -2.86
N SER A 28 -17.68 -4.45 -4.00
CA SER A 28 -16.82 -5.25 -4.88
C SER A 28 -15.98 -4.38 -5.82
N GLN A 29 -14.98 -4.96 -6.50
CA GLN A 29 -14.16 -4.19 -7.45
C GLN A 29 -14.99 -3.55 -8.58
N GLU A 30 -16.06 -4.22 -9.02
CA GLU A 30 -16.96 -3.78 -10.09
C GLU A 30 -17.82 -2.59 -9.66
N GLU A 31 -18.09 -2.47 -8.36
CA GLU A 31 -18.85 -1.38 -7.75
C GLU A 31 -17.99 -0.15 -7.43
N PHE A 32 -16.67 -0.23 -7.64
CA PHE A 32 -15.77 0.89 -7.39
C PHE A 32 -16.04 2.04 -8.36
N THR A 33 -16.56 3.14 -7.82
CA THR A 33 -16.65 4.42 -8.54
C THR A 33 -15.76 5.49 -7.89
N SER A 34 -14.90 6.14 -8.68
CA SER A 34 -13.93 7.12 -8.15
C SER A 34 -14.59 8.36 -7.53
N ASP A 35 -15.76 8.76 -8.03
CA ASP A 35 -16.55 9.89 -7.53
C ASP A 35 -17.14 9.65 -6.13
N VAL A 36 -17.31 8.40 -5.72
CA VAL A 36 -17.76 8.03 -4.38
C VAL A 36 -16.58 7.68 -3.50
N HIS A 37 -15.73 6.78 -3.98
CA HIS A 37 -14.70 6.12 -3.19
C HIS A 37 -13.36 6.86 -3.14
N VAL A 38 -13.10 7.80 -4.06
CA VAL A 38 -11.88 8.62 -4.08
C VAL A 38 -12.27 10.08 -4.27
N ASN A 39 -12.84 10.66 -3.21
CA ASN A 39 -13.40 12.00 -3.26
C ASN A 39 -13.19 12.77 -1.94
N THR A 40 -13.41 14.07 -1.99
CA THR A 40 -13.33 14.95 -0.83
C THR A 40 -14.74 15.39 -0.43
N TYR A 41 -15.13 15.10 0.80
CA TYR A 41 -16.43 15.41 1.37
C TYR A 41 -16.34 16.54 2.39
N ARG A 42 -17.42 17.29 2.55
CA ARG A 42 -17.56 18.30 3.61
C ARG A 42 -18.91 18.11 4.28
N CYS A 43 -18.95 18.27 5.60
CA CYS A 43 -20.17 18.24 6.37
C CYS A 43 -20.68 19.66 6.56
N THR A 44 -21.95 19.89 6.24
CA THR A 44 -22.62 21.18 6.44
C THR A 44 -23.65 21.03 7.54
N ALA A 45 -23.52 21.84 8.60
CA ALA A 45 -24.50 21.92 9.66
C ALA A 45 -25.25 23.25 9.54
N THR A 46 -26.58 23.19 9.51
CA THR A 46 -27.46 24.34 9.28
C THR A 46 -28.49 24.45 10.39
N ASN A 47 -28.73 25.68 10.86
CA ASN A 47 -29.86 26.02 11.73
C ASN A 47 -30.59 27.27 11.20
N SER A 48 -31.54 27.81 11.96
CA SER A 48 -32.32 28.99 11.55
C SER A 48 -31.51 30.28 11.38
N VAL A 49 -30.30 30.35 11.95
CA VAL A 49 -29.44 31.54 11.90
C VAL A 49 -28.46 31.45 10.73
N GLY A 50 -28.03 30.25 10.36
CA GLY A 50 -27.13 30.04 9.22
C GLY A 50 -26.52 28.65 9.15
N SER A 51 -25.45 28.54 8.37
CA SER A 51 -24.75 27.28 8.10
C SER A 51 -23.26 27.40 8.36
N ILE A 52 -22.67 26.31 8.83
CA ILE A 52 -21.22 26.14 8.95
C ILE A 52 -20.79 24.90 8.16
N VAL A 53 -19.59 24.95 7.59
CA VAL A 53 -19.03 23.85 6.78
C VAL A 53 -17.73 23.37 7.43
N SER A 54 -17.57 22.05 7.52
CA SER A 54 -16.37 21.43 8.05
C SER A 54 -15.14 21.66 7.15
N ARG A 55 -13.97 21.23 7.66
CA ARG A 55 -12.79 20.97 6.84
C ARG A 55 -13.06 19.84 5.83
N ASP A 56 -12.21 19.80 4.81
CA ASP A 56 -12.19 18.74 3.81
C ASP A 56 -11.92 17.37 4.45
N SER A 57 -12.78 16.41 4.16
CA SER A 57 -12.68 15.01 4.55
C SER A 57 -12.37 14.17 3.33
N LYS A 58 -11.09 13.83 3.14
CA LYS A 58 -10.65 13.03 2.00
C LYS A 58 -10.96 11.55 2.26
N VAL A 59 -11.84 11.00 1.47
CA VAL A 59 -12.16 9.56 1.47
C VAL A 59 -11.42 8.91 0.31
N ARG A 60 -10.67 7.86 0.62
CA ARG A 60 -9.99 7.01 -0.36
C ARG A 60 -10.16 5.56 0.05
N ALA A 61 -11.09 4.86 -0.58
CA ALA A 61 -11.20 3.43 -0.46
C ALA A 61 -10.20 2.76 -1.40
N ASP A 62 -9.54 1.71 -0.91
CA ASP A 62 -8.64 0.88 -1.70
C ASP A 62 -9.31 -0.46 -1.99
N VAL A 63 -9.25 -0.89 -3.25
CA VAL A 63 -9.70 -2.23 -3.65
C VAL A 63 -8.53 -3.19 -3.49
N VAL A 64 -8.67 -4.17 -2.59
CA VAL A 64 -7.64 -5.18 -2.36
C VAL A 64 -7.63 -6.15 -3.55
N GLN A 65 -6.62 -6.03 -4.39
CA GLN A 65 -6.32 -6.99 -5.44
C GLN A 65 -5.18 -7.90 -5.02
N ALA A 66 -5.23 -9.17 -5.40
CA ALA A 66 -4.10 -10.07 -5.22
C ALA A 66 -2.92 -9.57 -6.07
N TYR A 67 -1.83 -9.18 -5.42
CA TYR A 67 -0.59 -8.82 -6.08
C TYR A 67 0.51 -9.84 -5.75
N LYS A 68 1.44 -10.00 -6.69
CA LYS A 68 2.67 -10.78 -6.45
C LYS A 68 3.84 -9.81 -6.42
N LEU A 69 4.55 -9.82 -5.30
CA LEU A 69 5.81 -9.09 -5.19
C LEU A 69 6.88 -9.83 -5.99
N GLN A 70 7.76 -9.06 -6.61
CA GLN A 70 8.86 -9.57 -7.42
C GLN A 70 10.17 -8.95 -6.98
N VAL A 71 11.22 -9.77 -6.96
CA VAL A 71 12.59 -9.34 -6.76
C VAL A 71 13.32 -9.59 -8.07
N HIS A 72 13.91 -8.54 -8.64
CA HIS A 72 14.69 -8.66 -9.87
C HIS A 72 16.14 -9.03 -9.58
N ASN A 73 16.74 -9.74 -10.53
CA ASN A 73 18.16 -10.04 -10.50
C ASN A 73 18.97 -8.75 -10.54
N VAL A 74 20.01 -8.69 -9.72
CA VAL A 74 20.97 -7.59 -9.70
C VAL A 74 22.36 -8.13 -10.02
N PHE A 75 23.12 -7.36 -10.79
CA PHE A 75 24.51 -7.65 -11.09
C PHE A 75 25.38 -6.81 -10.17
N VAL A 76 26.28 -7.47 -9.44
CA VAL A 76 27.14 -6.83 -8.45
C VAL A 76 28.56 -7.40 -8.59
N MET A 77 29.56 -6.54 -8.40
CA MET A 77 30.95 -6.99 -8.36
C MET A 77 31.25 -7.59 -6.99
N ARG A 78 32.07 -8.65 -6.95
CA ARG A 78 32.52 -9.29 -5.70
C ARG A 78 33.04 -8.24 -4.71
N GLY A 79 32.64 -8.37 -3.44
CA GLY A 79 33.01 -7.46 -2.36
C GLY A 79 32.15 -6.19 -2.25
N ASN A 80 31.34 -5.86 -3.26
CA ASN A 80 30.44 -4.71 -3.17
C ASN A 80 29.15 -5.05 -2.41
N VAL A 81 28.26 -4.06 -2.30
CA VAL A 81 26.93 -4.22 -1.69
C VAL A 81 25.89 -4.48 -2.79
N ALA A 82 25.17 -5.60 -2.69
CA ALA A 82 23.98 -5.82 -3.51
C ALA A 82 22.76 -5.17 -2.86
N VAL A 83 21.94 -4.50 -3.68
CA VAL A 83 20.71 -3.83 -3.22
C VAL A 83 19.51 -4.47 -3.89
N LEU A 84 18.78 -5.27 -3.12
CA LEU A 84 17.56 -5.96 -3.55
C LEU A 84 16.34 -5.14 -3.16
N ARG A 85 15.40 -5.00 -4.10
CA ARG A 85 14.16 -4.24 -3.90
C ARG A 85 12.97 -5.14 -4.17
N CYS A 86 12.00 -5.05 -3.29
CA CYS A 86 10.71 -5.65 -3.49
C CYS A 86 9.89 -4.77 -4.43
N GLN A 87 9.48 -5.30 -5.57
CA GLN A 87 8.75 -4.56 -6.58
C GLN A 87 7.32 -5.10 -6.71
N MET A 88 6.37 -4.18 -6.67
CA MET A 88 4.97 -4.45 -6.98
C MET A 88 4.72 -4.08 -8.46
N PRO A 89 4.33 -5.04 -9.33
CA PRO A 89 4.14 -4.78 -10.76
C PRO A 89 3.05 -3.74 -11.05
N SER A 90 1.96 -3.73 -10.29
CA SER A 90 0.82 -2.83 -10.49
C SER A 90 0.07 -2.63 -9.17
N GLY A 91 0.33 -1.53 -8.47
CA GLY A 91 -0.45 -1.13 -7.30
C GLY A 91 0.12 0.10 -6.58
N PRO A 92 -0.67 0.72 -5.71
CA PRO A 92 -0.23 1.90 -4.97
C PRO A 92 0.90 1.52 -3.99
N LYS A 93 2.09 2.09 -4.22
CA LYS A 93 3.28 1.86 -3.37
C LYS A 93 3.07 2.21 -1.89
N SER A 94 2.02 2.98 -1.57
CA SER A 94 1.71 3.46 -0.22
C SER A 94 1.17 2.40 0.74
N SER A 95 0.77 1.22 0.24
CA SER A 95 0.00 0.25 1.04
C SER A 95 0.79 -1.01 1.43
N VAL A 96 2.09 -1.11 1.08
CA VAL A 96 2.91 -2.27 1.40
C VAL A 96 4.16 -1.88 2.19
N GLN A 97 4.26 -2.46 3.37
CA GLN A 97 5.43 -2.40 4.22
C GLN A 97 6.13 -3.76 4.17
N ILE A 98 7.40 -3.78 3.78
CA ILE A 98 8.21 -5.02 3.81
C ILE A 98 8.66 -5.25 5.24
N LEU A 99 8.20 -6.36 5.83
CA LEU A 99 8.52 -6.72 7.21
C LEU A 99 9.80 -7.55 7.30
N THR A 100 9.95 -8.53 6.41
CA THR A 100 11.03 -9.52 6.46
C THR A 100 11.45 -9.92 5.06
N TRP A 101 12.72 -10.28 4.91
CA TRP A 101 13.25 -10.91 3.71
C TRP A 101 13.52 -12.40 3.96
N LEU A 102 13.30 -13.23 2.95
CA LEU A 102 13.60 -14.66 2.98
C LEU A 102 14.74 -14.96 2.00
N LYS A 103 15.63 -15.87 2.41
CA LYS A 103 16.70 -16.43 1.59
C LYS A 103 16.40 -17.90 1.36
N ASP A 104 16.43 -18.33 0.11
CA ASP A 104 16.20 -19.72 -0.29
C ASP A 104 17.49 -20.27 -0.88
N GLU A 105 18.12 -21.17 -0.12
CA GLU A 105 19.39 -21.77 -0.45
C GLU A 105 19.17 -23.20 -0.93
N PRO A 106 19.86 -23.66 -1.98
CA PRO A 106 19.60 -24.98 -2.58
C PRO A 106 19.64 -26.16 -1.60
N MET A 107 20.46 -26.07 -0.54
CA MET A 107 20.67 -27.16 0.43
C MET A 107 19.97 -26.96 1.77
N LEU A 108 19.72 -25.70 2.17
CA LEU A 108 19.14 -25.36 3.48
C LEU A 108 17.65 -25.00 3.37
N GLY A 109 17.15 -24.81 2.14
CA GLY A 109 15.80 -24.35 1.87
C GLY A 109 15.61 -22.88 2.24
N ARG A 110 14.33 -22.51 2.44
CA ARG A 110 13.93 -21.14 2.71
C ARG A 110 14.01 -20.80 4.19
N SER A 111 14.74 -19.73 4.52
CA SER A 111 14.91 -19.21 5.87
C SER A 111 14.68 -17.69 5.92
N ALA A 112 14.27 -17.19 7.08
CA ALA A 112 14.10 -15.76 7.31
C ALA A 112 15.45 -15.10 7.56
N ILE A 113 15.77 -14.04 6.82
CA ILE A 113 16.97 -13.25 7.02
C ILE A 113 16.83 -12.43 8.31
N HIS A 114 17.72 -12.67 9.25
CA HIS A 114 17.85 -11.86 10.45
C HIS A 114 18.77 -10.68 10.12
N PRO A 115 18.37 -9.41 10.39
CA PRO A 115 19.16 -8.21 10.05
C PRO A 115 20.44 -8.04 10.88
N GLU A 116 21.31 -9.04 10.87
CA GLU A 116 22.58 -9.05 11.59
C GLU A 116 23.73 -9.43 10.64
N GLY A 117 24.91 -8.87 10.90
CA GLY A 117 26.10 -9.12 10.09
C GLY A 117 26.01 -8.50 8.68
N ARG A 118 26.09 -9.34 7.65
CA ARG A 118 26.16 -8.89 6.24
C ARG A 118 24.81 -8.48 5.64
N PHE A 119 23.69 -8.85 6.27
CA PHE A 119 22.35 -8.56 5.77
C PHE A 119 21.73 -7.39 6.54
N ILE A 120 21.27 -6.37 5.82
CA ILE A 120 20.65 -5.18 6.42
C ILE A 120 19.35 -4.88 5.68
N VAL A 121 18.25 -4.81 6.42
CA VAL A 121 16.96 -4.34 5.91
C VAL A 121 16.80 -2.87 6.28
N THR A 122 16.60 -2.00 5.28
CA THR A 122 16.44 -0.56 5.50
C THR A 122 15.03 -0.23 6.00
N SER A 123 14.84 0.98 6.53
CA SER A 123 13.51 1.50 6.89
C SER A 123 12.52 1.58 5.71
N MET A 124 13.04 1.57 4.48
CA MET A 124 12.24 1.51 3.25
C MET A 124 11.95 0.08 2.78
N GLY A 125 12.40 -0.94 3.52
CA GLY A 125 12.16 -2.35 3.18
C GLY A 125 13.12 -2.94 2.15
N THR A 126 14.20 -2.24 1.78
CA THR A 126 15.21 -2.76 0.85
C THR A 126 16.22 -3.65 1.57
N LEU A 127 16.64 -4.76 0.95
CA LEU A 127 17.68 -5.64 1.49
C LEU A 127 19.04 -5.28 0.90
N HIS A 128 19.99 -4.98 1.78
CA HIS A 128 21.39 -4.78 1.44
C HIS A 128 22.19 -6.00 1.87
N VAL A 129 22.92 -6.59 0.93
CA VAL A 129 23.86 -7.69 1.19
C VAL A 129 25.27 -7.14 1.05
N ARG A 130 26.02 -7.04 2.15
CA ARG A 130 27.40 -6.55 2.18
C ARG A 130 28.39 -7.66 1.81
N ASP A 131 29.55 -7.25 1.31
CA ASP A 131 30.67 -8.12 0.96
C ASP A 131 30.22 -9.31 0.10
N THR A 132 29.55 -9.03 -1.03
CA THR A 132 28.93 -10.08 -1.83
C THR A 132 29.95 -11.07 -2.40
N THR A 133 29.59 -12.34 -2.35
CA THR A 133 30.40 -13.49 -2.75
C THR A 133 29.75 -14.23 -3.92
N PRO A 134 30.50 -15.03 -4.70
CA PRO A 134 29.91 -15.89 -5.74
C PRO A 134 28.83 -16.83 -5.21
N GLU A 135 28.94 -17.27 -3.96
CA GLU A 135 27.98 -18.16 -3.29
C GLU A 135 26.60 -17.50 -3.11
N ASP A 136 26.56 -16.18 -2.91
CA ASP A 136 25.32 -15.43 -2.77
C ASP A 136 24.47 -15.49 -4.07
N SER A 137 25.09 -15.76 -5.23
CA SER A 137 24.40 -15.91 -6.53
C SER A 137 23.58 -17.19 -6.66
N TYR A 138 23.84 -18.21 -5.84
CA TYR A 138 23.08 -19.46 -5.83
C TYR A 138 21.79 -19.36 -5.03
N SER A 139 21.63 -18.29 -4.23
CA SER A 139 20.48 -18.08 -3.37
C SER A 139 19.39 -17.28 -4.08
N LYS A 140 18.12 -17.60 -3.82
CA LYS A 140 16.98 -16.76 -4.24
C LYS A 140 16.49 -15.94 -3.06
N PHE A 141 16.21 -14.67 -3.30
CA PHE A 141 15.74 -13.74 -2.28
C PHE A 141 14.27 -13.40 -2.50
N PHE A 142 13.51 -13.40 -1.41
CA PHE A 142 12.08 -13.09 -1.43
C PHE A 142 11.75 -12.00 -0.40
N CYS A 143 10.75 -11.24 -0.78
CA CYS A 143 9.90 -10.39 0.04
C CYS A 143 8.45 -10.84 -0.26
#